data_AF-A0A6F9BND7-F1
#
_entry.id   AF-A0A6F9BND7-F1
#
_cell.length_a   1.000
_cell.length_b   1.000
_cell.length_c   1.000
_cell.angle_alpha   90.00
_cell.angle_beta   90.00
_cell.angle_gamma   90.00
#
_symmetry.space_group_name_H-M   'P 1'
#
loop_
_entity.id
_entity.type
_entity.pdbx_description
1 polymer ?
#
loop_
_entity_poly.entity_id
_entity_poly.type
_entity_poly.pdbx_seq_one_letter_code
_entity_poly.pdbx_strand_id
1 'polypeptide(L)'
;MYALEKHLVYIIHCKWQLSKHRNFMWFASMNLVQVFHCHFNNNFFPLFLEHLLSDSISASTGSILLGISYIAPHLNNLYFLTLCQRYGVYTVIRWLFVVKLALSVAMLLAGADQVYLLCIFIASNRVFTEGTCKLLNLVITDLVDEDFVVNRRQQAASALLFGMVALVTKPGQTFAPLIGTWLLCVYTGYDIFERNSIQDSVAAMASPVSGQAGSTVPLRQGCFYLLVFVPISCALLQLLAWSRFTLHGRRLQDVKAQRQGTQHSHLMDIKAI
;
A
#
# COMPACT_ATOMS: atom_id res chain seq x y z
N MET A 1 6.27 14.96 37.94
CA MET A 1 4.87 14.50 37.81
C MET A 1 4.01 15.50 37.02
N TYR A 2 3.91 16.77 37.44
CA TYR A 2 3.16 17.83 36.72
C TYR A 2 3.57 18.08 35.26
N ALA A 3 4.86 18.01 34.92
CA ALA A 3 5.31 18.19 33.54
C ALA A 3 4.88 17.02 32.62
N LEU A 4 4.80 15.81 33.16
CA LEU A 4 4.41 14.60 32.42
C LEU A 4 2.91 14.64 32.09
N GLU A 5 2.09 15.10 33.04
CA GLU A 5 0.64 15.27 32.89
C GLU A 5 0.30 16.32 31.82
N LYS A 6 1.00 17.47 31.84
CA LYS A 6 0.86 18.51 30.80
C LYS A 6 1.28 18.02 29.42
N HIS A 7 2.36 17.23 29.33
CA HIS A 7 2.76 16.59 28.07
C HIS A 7 1.71 15.59 27.56
N LEU A 8 1.12 14.79 28.45
CA LEU A 8 0.10 13.80 28.08
C LEU A 8 -1.18 14.48 27.57
N VAL A 9 -1.66 15.51 28.26
CA VAL A 9 -2.84 16.30 27.85
C VAL A 9 -2.57 16.99 26.50
N TYR A 10 -1.37 17.54 26.30
CA TYR A 10 -0.99 18.15 25.03
C TYR A 10 -0.97 17.13 23.88
N ILE A 11 -0.45 15.92 24.12
CA ILE A 11 -0.45 14.83 23.13
C ILE A 11 -1.89 14.40 22.81
N ILE A 12 -2.75 14.21 23.81
CA ILE A 12 -4.15 13.81 23.60
C ILE A 12 -4.91 14.89 22.81
N HIS A 13 -4.73 16.16 23.18
CA HIS A 13 -5.34 17.28 22.47
C HIS A 13 -4.85 17.36 21.02
N CYS A 14 -3.55 17.18 20.80
CA CYS A 14 -2.94 17.16 19.49
C CYS A 14 -3.45 16.00 18.63
N LYS A 15 -3.60 14.79 19.19
CA LYS A 15 -4.21 13.64 18.51
C LYS A 15 -5.65 13.92 18.09
N TRP A 16 -6.44 14.54 18.97
CA TRP A 16 -7.82 14.89 18.68
C TRP A 16 -7.94 15.95 17.58
N GLN A 17 -7.12 17.00 17.64
CA GLN A 17 -7.04 18.02 16.59
C GLN A 17 -6.67 17.41 15.23
N LEU A 18 -5.68 16.52 15.21
CA LEU A 18 -5.19 15.87 13.99
C LEU A 18 -6.23 14.93 13.38
N SER A 19 -6.94 14.16 14.22
CA SER A 19 -8.06 13.31 13.79
C SER A 19 -9.22 14.11 13.17
N LYS A 20 -9.38 15.37 13.57
CA LYS A 20 -10.40 16.27 13.03
C LYS A 20 -10.03 16.86 11.66
N HIS A 21 -8.77 16.76 11.23
CA HIS A 21 -8.33 17.24 9.93
C HIS A 21 -8.86 16.35 8.80
N ARG A 22 -9.71 16.92 7.95
CA ARG A 22 -10.33 16.21 6.82
C ARG A 22 -9.28 15.65 5.84
N ASN A 23 -8.21 16.41 5.55
CA ASN A 23 -7.11 15.94 4.70
C ASN A 23 -6.38 14.74 5.30
N PHE A 24 -6.11 14.78 6.61
CA PHE A 24 -5.48 13.68 7.33
C PHE A 24 -6.33 12.41 7.26
N MET A 25 -7.64 12.51 7.50
CA MET A 25 -8.55 11.35 7.45
C MET A 25 -8.62 10.73 6.05
N TRP A 26 -8.79 11.53 5.00
CA TRP A 26 -8.82 11.01 3.62
C TRP A 26 -7.50 10.36 3.22
N PHE A 27 -6.37 10.97 3.60
CA PHE A 27 -5.05 10.38 3.40
C PHE A 27 -4.89 9.07 4.18
N ALA A 28 -5.25 9.05 5.46
CA ALA A 28 -5.12 7.88 6.32
C ALA A 28 -5.98 6.71 5.83
N SER A 29 -7.22 6.97 5.39
CA SER A 29 -8.08 5.96 4.76
C SER A 29 -7.48 5.42 3.46
N MET A 30 -6.98 6.28 2.58
CA MET A 30 -6.31 5.85 1.34
C MET A 30 -5.05 5.03 1.66
N ASN A 31 -4.23 5.50 2.60
CA ASN A 31 -2.98 4.85 3.00
C ASN A 31 -3.24 3.50 3.69
N LEU A 32 -4.34 3.35 4.43
CA LEU A 32 -4.76 2.06 4.99
C LEU A 32 -5.01 1.04 3.86
N VAL A 33 -5.77 1.42 2.83
CA VAL A 33 -6.02 0.56 1.66
C VAL A 33 -4.71 0.25 0.92
N GLN A 34 -3.81 1.23 0.83
CA GLN A 34 -2.51 1.04 0.19
C GLN A 34 -1.59 0.08 0.98
N VAL A 35 -1.55 0.20 2.30
CA VAL A 35 -0.80 -0.73 3.17
C VAL A 35 -1.40 -2.14 3.08
N PHE A 36 -2.73 -2.26 3.12
CA PHE A 36 -3.40 -3.53 2.88
C PHE A 36 -2.99 -4.14 1.54
N HIS A 37 -3.08 -3.39 0.44
CA HIS A 37 -2.76 -3.91 -0.90
C HIS A 37 -1.29 -4.33 -1.03
N CYS A 38 -0.36 -3.56 -0.45
CA CYS A 38 1.06 -3.88 -0.48
C CYS A 38 1.37 -5.16 0.29
N HIS A 39 0.79 -5.31 1.48
CA HIS A 39 0.97 -6.53 2.26
C HIS A 39 0.27 -7.72 1.63
N PHE A 40 -0.94 -7.54 1.10
CA PHE A 40 -1.64 -8.59 0.36
C PHE A 40 -0.78 -9.09 -0.80
N ASN A 41 -0.31 -8.17 -1.63
CA ASN A 41 0.53 -8.52 -2.77
C ASN A 41 1.79 -9.25 -2.31
N ASN A 42 2.51 -8.78 -1.28
CA ASN A 42 3.73 -9.45 -0.81
C ASN A 42 3.49 -10.85 -0.19
N ASN A 43 2.37 -11.05 0.50
CA ASN A 43 2.05 -12.34 1.13
C ASN A 43 1.59 -13.38 0.09
N PHE A 44 0.75 -12.99 -0.88
CA PHE A 44 0.19 -13.91 -1.87
C PHE A 44 1.01 -14.00 -3.17
N PHE A 45 2.02 -13.15 -3.36
CA PHE A 45 2.86 -13.16 -4.56
C PHE A 45 3.52 -14.52 -4.87
N PRO A 46 4.14 -15.23 -3.90
CA PRO A 46 4.68 -16.57 -4.17
C PRO A 46 3.62 -17.55 -4.65
N LEU A 47 2.44 -17.52 -4.02
CA LEU A 47 1.30 -18.36 -4.37
C LEU A 47 0.80 -18.07 -5.79
N PHE A 48 0.74 -16.80 -6.18
CA PHE A 48 0.42 -16.40 -7.55
C PHE A 48 1.44 -16.91 -8.56
N LEU A 49 2.75 -16.80 -8.30
CA LEU A 49 3.77 -17.32 -9.21
C LEU A 49 3.68 -18.85 -9.36
N GLU A 50 3.51 -19.57 -8.27
CA GLU A 50 3.41 -21.03 -8.29
C GLU A 50 2.15 -21.48 -9.04
N HIS A 51 0.97 -21.02 -8.66
CA HIS A 51 -0.28 -21.57 -9.19
C HIS A 51 -0.69 -21.00 -10.55
N LEU A 52 -0.20 -19.82 -10.93
CA LEU A 52 -0.54 -19.20 -12.22
C LEU A 52 0.52 -19.40 -13.30
N LEU A 53 1.80 -19.64 -12.93
CA LEU A 53 2.91 -19.72 -13.90
C LEU A 53 3.65 -21.07 -13.91
N SER A 54 3.40 -21.98 -12.97
CA SER A 54 4.13 -23.27 -12.89
C SER A 54 4.04 -24.13 -14.16
N ASP A 55 2.89 -24.14 -14.83
CA ASP A 55 2.70 -24.96 -16.04
C ASP A 55 3.45 -24.42 -17.28
N SER A 56 3.94 -23.18 -17.23
CA SER A 56 4.48 -22.48 -18.41
C SER A 56 5.91 -21.95 -18.22
N ILE A 57 6.41 -21.88 -16.99
CA ILE A 57 7.73 -21.35 -16.66
C ILE A 57 8.48 -22.35 -15.78
N SER A 58 9.73 -22.68 -16.13
CA SER A 58 10.60 -23.52 -15.31
C SER A 58 10.75 -22.93 -13.89
N ALA A 59 10.76 -23.78 -12.86
CA ALA A 59 10.93 -23.39 -11.46
C ALA A 59 12.15 -22.48 -11.20
N SER A 60 13.22 -22.64 -11.99
CA SER A 60 14.41 -21.78 -11.97
C SER A 60 14.11 -20.33 -12.38
N THR A 61 13.32 -20.14 -13.45
CA THR A 61 12.94 -18.83 -13.96
C THR A 61 11.91 -18.17 -13.03
N GLY A 62 11.01 -18.94 -12.42
CA GLY A 62 10.10 -18.45 -11.39
C GLY A 62 10.84 -17.86 -10.18
N SER A 63 11.89 -18.52 -9.71
CA SER A 63 12.74 -18.03 -8.60
C SER A 63 13.51 -16.74 -8.97
N ILE A 64 14.03 -16.65 -10.19
CA ILE A 64 14.71 -15.44 -10.69
C ILE A 64 13.71 -14.28 -10.81
N LEU A 65 12.53 -14.53 -11.40
CA LEU A 65 11.47 -13.54 -11.51
C LEU A 65 11.03 -13.03 -10.14
N LEU A 66 10.91 -13.94 -9.16
CA LEU A 66 10.62 -13.59 -7.78
C LEU A 66 11.70 -12.65 -7.23
N GLY A 67 12.97 -13.01 -7.32
CA GLY A 67 14.09 -12.18 -6.86
C GLY A 67 14.14 -10.80 -7.52
N ILE A 68 14.01 -10.72 -8.85
CA ILE A 68 13.96 -9.45 -9.59
C ILE A 68 12.77 -8.62 -9.12
N SER A 69 11.61 -9.23 -8.88
CA SER A 69 10.40 -8.53 -8.41
C SER A 69 10.51 -8.00 -6.99
N TYR A 70 11.46 -8.48 -6.17
CA TYR A 70 11.80 -7.88 -4.88
C TYR A 70 12.71 -6.66 -5.04
N ILE A 71 13.61 -6.64 -6.02
CA ILE A 71 14.59 -5.56 -6.20
C ILE A 71 14.03 -4.42 -7.07
N ALA A 72 13.30 -4.74 -8.13
CA ALA A 72 12.74 -3.80 -9.10
C ALA A 72 11.92 -2.66 -8.46
N PRO A 73 11.08 -2.89 -7.42
CA PRO A 73 10.36 -1.82 -6.75
C PRO A 73 11.28 -0.76 -6.11
N HIS A 74 12.47 -1.15 -5.65
CA HIS A 74 13.43 -0.20 -5.06
C HIS A 74 14.06 0.70 -6.13
N LEU A 75 14.44 0.14 -7.28
CA LEU A 75 14.98 0.92 -8.40
C LEU A 75 13.92 1.84 -8.99
N ASN A 76 12.71 1.32 -9.18
CA ASN A 76 11.59 2.08 -9.73
C ASN A 76 11.15 3.23 -8.79
N ASN A 77 11.37 3.11 -7.48
CA ASN A 77 11.13 4.21 -6.54
C ASN A 77 12.01 5.43 -6.84
N LEU A 78 13.27 5.25 -7.29
CA LEU A 78 14.13 6.38 -7.68
C LEU A 78 13.51 7.15 -8.85
N TYR A 79 13.01 6.42 -9.85
CA TYR A 79 12.32 7.03 -10.99
C TYR A 79 11.05 7.78 -10.56
N PHE A 80 10.25 7.19 -9.66
CA PHE A 80 9.06 7.85 -9.14
C PHE A 80 9.36 9.11 -8.33
N LEU A 81 10.46 9.14 -7.59
CA LEU A 81 10.89 10.34 -6.87
C LEU A 81 11.23 11.47 -7.85
N THR A 82 11.97 11.18 -8.93
CA THR A 82 12.24 12.16 -9.99
C THR A 82 10.95 12.62 -10.68
N LEU A 83 10.01 11.72 -10.92
CA LEU A 83 8.72 12.06 -11.50
C LEU A 83 7.89 12.96 -10.58
N CYS A 84 7.91 12.70 -9.27
CA CYS A 84 7.27 13.53 -8.25
C CYS A 84 7.86 14.94 -8.18
N GLN A 85 9.18 15.08 -8.36
CA GLN A 85 9.82 16.41 -8.42
C GLN A 85 9.35 17.21 -9.65
N ARG A 86 9.12 16.55 -10.79
CA ARG A 86 8.74 17.22 -12.04
C ARG A 86 7.24 17.52 -12.14
N TYR A 87 6.38 16.57 -11.77
CA TYR A 87 4.93 16.65 -11.98
C TYR A 87 4.12 16.85 -10.70
N GLY A 88 4.79 16.85 -9.53
CA GLY A 88 4.17 16.92 -8.22
C GLY A 88 3.69 15.57 -7.71
N VAL A 89 3.82 15.36 -6.39
CA VAL A 89 3.48 14.11 -5.70
C VAL A 89 2.02 13.72 -5.90
N TYR A 90 1.09 14.69 -5.82
CA TYR A 90 -0.34 14.43 -5.98
C TYR A 90 -0.70 13.83 -7.33
N THR A 91 -0.18 14.45 -8.39
CA THR A 91 -0.40 14.04 -9.77
C THR A 91 0.15 12.64 -9.96
N VAL A 92 1.41 12.39 -9.62
CA VAL A 92 2.07 11.09 -9.80
C VAL A 92 1.31 9.96 -9.10
N ILE A 93 0.92 10.12 -7.84
CA ILE A 93 0.16 9.11 -7.10
C ILE A 93 -1.18 8.82 -7.80
N ARG A 94 -1.88 9.86 -8.29
CA ARG A 94 -3.13 9.66 -9.05
C ARG A 94 -2.90 8.88 -10.34
N TRP A 95 -1.85 9.18 -11.10
CA TRP A 95 -1.48 8.42 -12.30
C TRP A 95 -1.18 6.96 -11.96
N LEU A 96 -0.47 6.69 -10.86
CA LEU A 96 -0.19 5.32 -10.41
C LEU A 96 -1.46 4.54 -10.09
N PHE A 97 -2.44 5.15 -9.42
CA PHE A 97 -3.72 4.49 -9.17
C PHE A 97 -4.52 4.23 -10.46
N VAL A 98 -4.52 5.16 -11.41
CA VAL A 98 -5.20 4.99 -12.70
C VAL A 98 -4.52 3.91 -13.54
N VAL A 99 -3.18 3.92 -13.65
CA VAL A 99 -2.41 2.90 -14.37
C VAL A 99 -2.62 1.53 -13.74
N LYS A 100 -2.59 1.44 -12.40
CA LYS A 100 -2.89 0.20 -11.69
C LYS A 100 -4.28 -0.33 -12.04
N LEU A 101 -5.30 0.52 -11.97
CA LEU A 101 -6.67 0.14 -12.32
C LEU A 101 -6.78 -0.31 -13.78
N ALA A 102 -6.18 0.44 -14.71
CA ALA A 102 -6.19 0.12 -16.13
C ALA A 102 -5.51 -1.22 -16.41
N LEU A 103 -4.36 -1.49 -15.80
CA LEU A 103 -3.66 -2.78 -15.94
C LEU A 103 -4.48 -3.94 -15.38
N SER A 104 -5.14 -3.75 -14.22
CA SER A 104 -5.99 -4.81 -13.65
C SER A 104 -7.23 -5.07 -14.49
N VAL A 105 -7.88 -4.03 -15.02
CA VAL A 105 -9.02 -4.18 -15.93
C VAL A 105 -8.60 -4.83 -17.25
N ALA A 106 -7.45 -4.42 -17.81
CA ALA A 106 -6.91 -5.06 -19.01
C ALA A 106 -6.62 -6.55 -18.78
N MET A 107 -6.05 -6.90 -17.62
CA MET A 107 -5.83 -8.31 -17.25
C MET A 107 -7.14 -9.08 -17.09
N LEU A 108 -8.18 -8.46 -16.51
CA LEU A 108 -9.51 -9.06 -16.40
C LEU A 108 -10.11 -9.40 -17.78
N LEU A 109 -9.95 -8.50 -18.75
CA LEU A 109 -10.45 -8.68 -20.11
C LEU A 109 -9.62 -9.69 -20.93
N ALA A 110 -8.31 -9.75 -20.69
CA ALA A 110 -7.42 -10.66 -21.40
C ALA A 110 -7.51 -12.12 -20.90
N GLY A 111 -7.88 -12.33 -19.63
CA GLY A 111 -7.98 -13.65 -19.03
C GLY A 111 -6.63 -14.27 -18.65
N ALA A 112 -6.68 -15.44 -17.98
CA ALA A 112 -5.50 -16.09 -17.40
C ALA A 112 -4.61 -16.85 -18.40
N ASP A 113 -5.02 -16.95 -19.67
CA ASP A 113 -4.35 -17.79 -20.67
C ASP A 113 -3.10 -17.15 -21.27
N GLN A 114 -2.96 -15.83 -21.19
CA GLN A 114 -1.82 -15.08 -21.72
C GLN A 114 -0.70 -14.99 -20.67
N VAL A 115 0.14 -16.03 -20.57
CA VAL A 115 1.21 -16.17 -19.56
C VAL A 115 2.17 -14.98 -19.53
N TYR A 116 2.60 -14.47 -20.69
CA TYR A 116 3.49 -13.31 -20.76
C TYR A 116 2.84 -12.04 -20.20
N LEU A 117 1.57 -11.81 -20.54
CA LEU A 117 0.81 -10.66 -20.03
C LEU A 117 0.60 -10.78 -18.52
N LEU A 118 0.28 -11.99 -18.04
CA LEU A 118 0.11 -12.31 -16.62
C LEU A 118 1.40 -12.08 -15.83
N CYS A 119 2.55 -12.49 -16.38
CA CYS A 119 3.87 -12.27 -15.78
C CYS A 119 4.18 -10.77 -15.66
N ILE A 120 3.99 -10.01 -16.74
CA ILE A 120 4.18 -8.56 -16.75
C ILE A 120 3.23 -7.88 -15.76
N PHE A 121 1.97 -8.33 -15.68
CA PHE A 121 0.98 -7.80 -14.77
C PHE A 121 1.35 -8.04 -13.30
N ILE A 122 1.73 -9.28 -12.93
CA ILE A 122 2.14 -9.64 -11.57
C ILE A 122 3.36 -8.79 -11.14
N ALA A 123 4.37 -8.68 -12.01
CA ALA A 123 5.56 -7.88 -11.73
C ALA A 123 5.23 -6.39 -11.60
N SER A 124 4.45 -5.83 -12.53
CA SER A 124 4.09 -4.41 -12.54
C SER A 124 3.19 -4.03 -11.36
N ASN A 125 2.20 -4.87 -11.02
CA ASN A 125 1.31 -4.64 -9.88
C ASN A 125 2.11 -4.53 -8.58
N ARG A 126 3.11 -5.39 -8.42
CA ARG A 126 4.02 -5.36 -7.28
C ARG A 126 4.87 -4.08 -7.24
N VAL A 127 5.56 -3.78 -8.34
CA VAL A 127 6.43 -2.61 -8.46
C VAL A 127 5.68 -1.31 -8.19
N PHE A 128 4.48 -1.16 -8.75
CA PHE A 128 3.65 0.03 -8.55
C PHE A 128 3.07 0.12 -7.16
N THR A 129 2.63 -0.99 -6.59
CA THR A 129 2.06 -1.00 -5.24
C THR A 129 3.11 -0.67 -4.19
N GLU A 130 4.26 -1.33 -4.23
CA GLU A 130 5.32 -1.05 -3.25
C GLU A 130 5.95 0.33 -3.45
N GLY A 131 6.14 0.75 -4.71
CA GLY A 131 6.59 2.10 -5.04
C GLY A 131 5.64 3.16 -4.48
N THR A 132 4.32 2.98 -4.65
CA THR A 132 3.33 3.92 -4.12
C THR A 132 3.39 3.99 -2.59
N CYS A 133 3.52 2.86 -1.88
CA CYS A 133 3.69 2.87 -0.42
C CYS A 133 4.86 3.76 0.04
N LYS A 134 6.00 3.68 -0.67
CA LYS A 134 7.18 4.49 -0.36
C LYS A 134 6.92 5.98 -0.65
N LEU A 135 6.26 6.30 -1.77
CA LEU A 135 5.90 7.68 -2.12
C LEU A 135 4.93 8.32 -1.12
N LEU A 136 4.02 7.55 -0.52
CA LEU A 136 3.08 8.09 0.47
C LEU A 136 3.77 8.66 1.70
N ASN A 137 4.99 8.22 2.04
CA ASN A 137 5.77 8.84 3.11
C ASN A 137 6.10 10.32 2.84
N LEU A 138 6.24 10.72 1.56
CA LEU A 138 6.40 12.13 1.19
C LEU A 138 5.14 12.94 1.51
N VAL A 139 3.97 12.35 1.29
CA VAL A 139 2.68 12.99 1.60
C VAL A 139 2.49 13.14 3.10
N ILE A 140 2.98 12.18 3.90
CA ILE A 140 3.00 12.31 5.37
C ILE A 140 3.85 13.53 5.76
N THR A 141 5.02 13.72 5.14
CA THR A 141 5.83 14.92 5.36
C THR A 141 5.11 16.21 4.96
N ASP A 142 4.42 16.23 3.82
CA ASP A 142 3.63 17.38 3.39
C ASP A 142 2.47 17.67 4.38
N LEU A 143 1.86 16.65 4.99
CA LEU A 143 0.86 16.80 6.04
C LEU A 143 1.44 17.33 7.36
N VAL A 144 2.67 16.96 7.70
CA VAL A 144 3.38 17.54 8.86
C VAL A 144 3.59 19.03 8.66
N ASP A 145 3.90 19.42 7.42
CA ASP A 145 4.08 20.83 7.07
C ASP A 145 2.76 21.59 7.14
N GLU A 146 1.65 21.00 6.68
CA GLU A 146 0.30 21.57 6.84
C GLU A 146 -0.07 21.74 8.32
N ASP A 147 0.12 20.71 9.15
CA ASP A 147 -0.20 20.78 10.59
C ASP A 147 0.65 21.84 11.31
N PHE A 148 1.94 21.97 10.97
CA PHE A 148 2.83 22.98 11.55
C PHE A 148 2.30 24.40 11.28
N VAL A 149 1.91 24.68 10.03
CA VAL A 149 1.45 26.01 9.60
C VAL A 149 0.04 26.31 10.12
N VAL A 150 -0.90 25.38 9.96
CA VAL A 150 -2.30 25.60 10.33
C VAL A 150 -2.46 25.74 11.83
N ASN A 151 -1.76 24.93 12.62
CA ASN A 151 -1.87 24.95 14.09
C ASN A 151 -0.81 25.85 14.76
N ARG A 152 -0.02 26.61 13.97
CA ARG A 152 1.06 27.51 14.44
C ARG A 152 1.91 26.89 15.55
N ARG A 153 2.27 25.61 15.38
CA ARG A 153 3.03 24.89 16.40
C ARG A 153 4.45 25.43 16.49
N GLN A 154 4.99 25.50 17.69
CA GLN A 154 6.39 25.88 17.91
C GLN A 154 7.38 24.86 17.30
N GLN A 155 6.98 23.58 17.21
CA GLN A 155 7.77 22.52 16.61
C GLN A 155 6.88 21.59 15.77
N ALA A 156 7.43 21.07 14.67
CA ALA A 156 6.74 20.12 13.80
C ALA A 156 6.54 18.78 14.53
N ALA A 157 5.28 18.36 14.70
CA ALA A 157 4.92 17.12 15.39
C ALA A 157 5.06 15.89 14.47
N SER A 158 6.19 15.76 13.77
CA SER A 158 6.42 14.72 12.75
C SER A 158 6.24 13.31 13.33
N ALA A 159 6.88 13.02 14.46
CA ALA A 159 6.78 11.72 15.12
C ALA A 159 5.34 11.34 15.49
N LEU A 160 4.55 12.32 15.94
CA LEU A 160 3.14 12.09 16.27
C LEU A 160 2.31 11.82 15.02
N LEU A 161 2.52 12.58 13.94
CA LEU A 161 1.77 12.41 12.69
C LEU A 161 2.11 11.06 12.04
N PHE A 162 3.40 10.72 11.93
CA PHE A 162 3.85 9.39 11.49
C PHE A 162 3.27 8.28 12.39
N GLY A 163 3.27 8.47 13.71
CA GLY A 163 2.68 7.54 14.67
C GLY A 163 1.18 7.35 14.50
N MET A 164 0.43 8.43 14.27
CA MET A 164 -1.02 8.39 14.06
C MET A 164 -1.39 7.75 12.72
N VAL A 165 -0.67 8.09 11.64
CA VAL A 165 -0.83 7.39 10.35
C VAL A 165 -0.55 5.90 10.55
N ALA A 166 0.58 5.56 11.17
CA ALA A 166 0.94 4.16 11.42
C ALA A 166 -0.11 3.42 12.26
N LEU A 167 -0.69 4.06 13.28
CA LEU A 167 -1.74 3.45 14.09
C LEU A 167 -3.00 3.14 13.26
N VAL A 168 -3.38 4.03 12.35
CA VAL A 168 -4.54 3.82 11.48
C VAL A 168 -4.25 2.81 10.37
N THR A 169 -3.04 2.79 9.81
CA THR A 169 -2.73 2.01 8.60
C THR A 169 -2.13 0.63 8.87
N LYS A 170 -1.43 0.42 10.00
CA LYS A 170 -0.86 -0.88 10.37
C LYS A 170 -1.88 -2.03 10.45
N PRO A 171 -3.13 -1.84 10.92
CA PRO A 171 -4.14 -2.88 10.84
C PRO A 171 -4.34 -3.47 9.43
N GLY A 172 -4.09 -2.68 8.37
CA GLY A 172 -4.12 -3.18 6.99
C GLY A 172 -3.13 -4.32 6.72
N GLN A 173 -1.99 -4.36 7.44
CA GLN A 173 -1.02 -5.46 7.33
C GLN A 173 -1.58 -6.77 7.88
N THR A 174 -2.32 -6.71 8.99
CA THR A 174 -2.99 -7.87 9.59
C THR A 174 -4.18 -8.32 8.75
N PHE A 175 -4.93 -7.37 8.18
CA PHE A 175 -6.07 -7.69 7.32
C PHE A 175 -5.67 -8.35 6.00
N ALA A 176 -4.49 -8.03 5.46
CA ALA A 176 -4.00 -8.57 4.19
C ALA A 176 -4.05 -10.12 4.11
N PRO A 177 -3.35 -10.86 4.98
CA PRO A 177 -3.40 -12.33 4.96
C PRO A 177 -4.78 -12.86 5.37
N LEU A 178 -5.45 -12.26 6.35
CA LEU A 178 -6.75 -12.74 6.83
C LEU A 178 -7.83 -12.67 5.75
N ILE A 179 -8.00 -11.50 5.12
CA ILE A 179 -8.98 -11.31 4.05
C ILE A 179 -8.57 -12.13 2.84
N GLY A 180 -7.28 -12.21 2.50
CA GLY A 180 -6.83 -12.98 1.36
C GLY A 180 -7.08 -14.47 1.49
N THR A 181 -6.77 -15.06 2.65
CA THR A 181 -7.02 -16.49 2.90
C THR A 181 -8.51 -16.76 3.00
N TRP A 182 -9.28 -15.89 3.67
CA TRP A 182 -10.74 -16.01 3.70
C TRP A 182 -11.35 -15.97 2.30
N LEU A 183 -10.91 -15.03 1.45
CA LEU A 183 -11.40 -14.89 0.09
C LEU A 183 -11.02 -16.10 -0.78
N LEU A 184 -9.81 -16.63 -0.61
CA LEU A 184 -9.38 -17.84 -1.30
C LEU A 184 -10.22 -19.06 -0.87
N CYS A 185 -10.46 -19.22 0.44
CA CYS A 185 -11.31 -20.28 0.98
C CYS A 185 -12.75 -20.16 0.45
N VAL A 186 -13.33 -18.95 0.41
CA VAL A 186 -14.67 -18.73 -0.14
C VAL A 186 -14.75 -19.08 -1.63
N TYR A 187 -13.75 -18.71 -2.44
CA TYR A 187 -13.81 -18.95 -3.89
C TYR A 187 -13.46 -20.36 -4.31
N THR A 188 -12.61 -21.06 -3.56
CA THR A 188 -12.02 -22.35 -3.99
C THR A 188 -12.25 -23.49 -3.02
N GLY A 189 -12.71 -23.21 -1.79
CA GLY A 189 -12.68 -24.17 -0.68
C GLY A 189 -11.27 -24.46 -0.16
N TYR A 190 -10.25 -23.72 -0.62
CA TYR A 190 -8.85 -23.96 -0.27
C TYR A 190 -8.48 -23.28 1.05
N ASP A 191 -8.23 -24.07 2.08
CA ASP A 191 -7.66 -23.59 3.34
C ASP A 191 -6.12 -23.69 3.29
N ILE A 192 -5.44 -22.53 3.28
CA ILE A 192 -3.98 -22.42 3.33
C ILE A 192 -3.43 -22.98 4.64
N PHE A 193 -4.18 -22.91 5.74
CA PHE A 193 -3.74 -23.35 7.07
C PHE A 193 -3.86 -24.86 7.27
N GLU A 194 -4.76 -25.52 6.55
CA GLU A 194 -5.02 -26.96 6.70
C GLU A 194 -3.98 -27.84 5.97
N ARG A 195 -3.29 -27.29 4.95
CA ARG A 195 -2.21 -28.01 4.24
C ARG A 195 -0.84 -27.93 4.90
N ASN A 196 -0.51 -26.87 5.65
CA ASN A 196 0.81 -26.77 6.29
C ASN A 196 1.03 -27.83 7.39
N SER A 197 -0.04 -28.42 7.96
CA SER A 197 0.06 -29.53 8.91
C SER A 197 0.11 -30.91 8.24
N ILE A 198 -0.39 -31.04 7.01
CA ILE A 198 -0.55 -32.34 6.32
C ILE A 198 0.50 -32.55 5.23
N GLN A 199 0.98 -31.51 4.55
CA GLN A 199 1.91 -31.67 3.43
C GLN A 199 3.33 -32.08 3.86
N ASP A 200 3.77 -31.72 5.08
CA ASP A 200 5.01 -32.22 5.67
C ASP A 200 4.91 -33.70 6.10
N SER A 201 3.70 -34.24 6.27
CA SER A 201 3.47 -35.65 6.65
C SER A 201 3.09 -36.55 5.48
N VAL A 202 2.51 -36.00 4.40
CA VAL A 202 1.94 -36.78 3.28
C VAL A 202 2.83 -36.77 2.02
N ALA A 203 3.88 -35.94 1.96
CA ALA A 203 4.93 -36.10 0.93
C ALA A 203 5.67 -37.46 1.03
N ALA A 204 5.46 -38.23 2.11
CA ALA A 204 5.98 -39.58 2.28
C ALA A 204 5.07 -40.72 1.75
N MET A 205 3.79 -40.46 1.41
CA MET A 205 2.83 -41.53 1.08
C MET A 205 1.84 -41.09 -0.03
N ALA A 206 1.87 -41.79 -1.15
CA ALA A 206 1.24 -41.42 -2.41
C ALA A 206 -0.32 -41.41 -2.46
N SER A 207 -0.83 -40.59 -3.40
CA SER A 207 -2.06 -40.74 -4.20
C SER A 207 -3.45 -40.39 -3.60
N PRO A 208 -4.43 -40.02 -4.48
CA PRO A 208 -5.46 -39.03 -4.19
C PRO A 208 -6.76 -39.66 -3.66
N VAL A 209 -7.31 -39.11 -2.58
CA VAL A 209 -8.67 -39.43 -2.13
C VAL A 209 -9.49 -38.14 -2.02
N SER A 210 -10.53 -38.14 -2.83
CA SER A 210 -11.61 -37.18 -3.03
C SER A 210 -12.52 -36.99 -1.81
N GLY A 211 -13.00 -35.75 -1.61
CA GLY A 211 -14.25 -35.51 -0.89
C GLY A 211 -14.44 -34.11 -0.28
N GLN A 212 -14.90 -33.14 -1.06
CA GLN A 212 -15.98 -32.21 -0.65
C GLN A 212 -16.52 -31.44 -1.87
N ALA A 213 -17.80 -31.69 -2.18
CA ALA A 213 -18.51 -31.17 -3.34
C ALA A 213 -19.25 -29.87 -2.99
N GLY A 214 -18.73 -28.76 -3.51
CA GLY A 214 -19.42 -27.48 -3.63
C GLY A 214 -18.66 -26.67 -4.68
N SER A 215 -19.14 -26.71 -5.94
CA SER A 215 -18.60 -26.01 -7.13
C SER A 215 -17.19 -25.43 -6.97
N THR A 216 -16.19 -26.29 -6.88
CA THR A 216 -14.81 -25.88 -6.61
C THR A 216 -14.23 -25.26 -7.87
N VAL A 217 -14.16 -23.92 -7.90
CA VAL A 217 -13.39 -23.20 -8.91
C VAL A 217 -11.93 -23.68 -8.80
N PRO A 218 -11.26 -24.07 -9.90
CA PRO A 218 -9.87 -24.52 -9.84
C PRO A 218 -9.00 -23.50 -9.10
N LEU A 219 -8.09 -23.97 -8.23
CA LEU A 219 -7.25 -23.09 -7.39
C LEU A 219 -6.56 -21.99 -8.21
N ARG A 220 -6.08 -22.31 -9.41
CA ARG A 220 -5.52 -21.37 -10.40
C ARG A 220 -6.48 -20.23 -10.75
N GLN A 221 -7.75 -20.53 -10.98
CA GLN A 221 -8.78 -19.54 -11.30
C GLN A 221 -9.13 -18.67 -10.07
N GLY A 222 -9.14 -19.25 -8.87
CA GLY A 222 -9.27 -18.48 -7.62
C GLY A 222 -8.11 -17.50 -7.43
N CYS A 223 -6.87 -17.95 -7.66
CA CYS A 223 -5.68 -17.11 -7.62
C CYS A 223 -5.75 -15.96 -8.62
N PHE A 224 -6.21 -16.23 -9.84
CA PHE A 224 -6.41 -15.21 -10.87
C PHE A 224 -7.42 -14.15 -10.44
N TYR A 225 -8.57 -14.56 -9.89
CA TYR A 225 -9.58 -13.63 -9.39
C TYR A 225 -9.06 -12.78 -8.22
N LEU A 226 -8.35 -13.38 -7.26
CA LEU A 226 -7.70 -12.63 -6.19
C LEU A 226 -6.70 -11.60 -6.73
N LEU A 227 -5.85 -12.03 -7.67
CA LEU A 227 -4.82 -11.20 -8.29
C LEU A 227 -5.41 -10.01 -9.06
N VAL A 228 -6.64 -10.11 -9.58
CA VAL A 228 -7.26 -9.06 -10.40
C VAL A 228 -8.26 -8.21 -9.61
N PHE A 229 -9.19 -8.82 -8.88
CA PHE A 229 -10.26 -8.10 -8.19
C PHE A 229 -9.77 -7.31 -6.98
N VAL A 230 -8.76 -7.81 -6.26
CA VAL A 230 -8.21 -7.10 -5.10
C VAL A 230 -7.55 -5.78 -5.51
N PRO A 231 -6.64 -5.76 -6.52
CA PRO A 231 -6.10 -4.49 -7.02
C PRO A 231 -7.17 -3.52 -7.55
N ILE A 232 -8.20 -3.99 -8.26
CA ILE A 232 -9.31 -3.16 -8.77
C ILE A 232 -10.03 -2.48 -7.60
N SER A 233 -10.48 -3.27 -6.63
CA SER A 233 -11.20 -2.77 -5.46
C SER A 233 -10.36 -1.77 -4.67
N CYS A 234 -9.07 -2.08 -4.47
CA CYS A 234 -8.14 -1.17 -3.82
C CYS A 234 -7.97 0.13 -4.63
N ALA A 235 -7.79 0.05 -5.96
CA ALA A 235 -7.60 1.22 -6.81
C ALA A 235 -8.80 2.16 -6.78
N LEU A 236 -10.02 1.61 -6.83
CA LEU A 236 -11.25 2.40 -6.79
C LEU A 236 -11.39 3.12 -5.45
N LEU A 237 -11.23 2.41 -4.33
CA LEU A 237 -11.25 3.02 -3.00
C LEU A 237 -10.17 4.09 -2.83
N GLN A 238 -8.97 3.84 -3.36
CA GLN A 238 -7.87 4.79 -3.33
C GLN A 238 -8.17 6.04 -4.15
N LEU A 239 -8.68 5.90 -5.38
CA LEU A 239 -9.05 7.03 -6.23
C LEU A 239 -10.17 7.86 -5.60
N LEU A 240 -11.18 7.22 -5.02
CA LEU A 240 -12.26 7.90 -4.33
C LEU A 240 -11.73 8.71 -3.13
N ALA A 241 -10.91 8.10 -2.27
CA ALA A 241 -10.32 8.80 -1.14
C ALA A 241 -9.34 9.91 -1.59
N TRP A 242 -8.53 9.66 -2.63
CA TRP A 242 -7.57 10.62 -3.18
C TRP A 242 -8.22 11.81 -3.87
N SER A 243 -9.41 11.62 -4.46
CA SER A 243 -10.19 12.71 -5.06
C SER A 243 -10.66 13.75 -4.02
N ARG A 244 -10.79 13.34 -2.75
CA ARG A 244 -11.19 14.21 -1.64
C ARG A 244 -10.01 14.86 -0.91
N PHE A 245 -8.79 14.47 -1.24
CA PHE A 245 -7.57 15.05 -0.68
C PHE A 245 -7.26 16.38 -1.35
N THR A 246 -7.26 17.48 -0.59
CA THR A 246 -7.19 18.85 -1.13
C THR A 246 -5.83 19.53 -0.95
N LEU A 247 -4.86 18.87 -0.32
CA LEU A 247 -3.53 19.42 -0.05
C LEU A 247 -2.59 19.17 -1.24
N HIS A 248 -2.75 19.96 -2.30
CA HIS A 248 -1.90 19.88 -3.49
C HIS A 248 -1.86 21.21 -4.25
N GLY A 249 -0.92 21.36 -5.19
CA GLY A 249 -0.80 22.56 -6.04
C GLY A 249 -0.51 23.83 -5.24
N ARG A 250 -1.28 24.91 -5.50
CA ARG A 250 -1.10 26.23 -4.87
C ARG A 250 -1.14 26.16 -3.34
N ARG A 251 -2.11 25.44 -2.78
CA ARG A 251 -2.24 25.28 -1.32
C ARG A 251 -1.01 24.66 -0.68
N LEU A 252 -0.40 23.67 -1.33
CA LEU A 252 0.84 23.06 -0.84
C LEU A 252 2.03 24.03 -0.93
N GLN A 253 2.10 24.81 -2.01
CA GLN A 253 3.13 25.85 -2.17
C GLN A 253 3.01 26.93 -1.10
N ASP A 254 1.79 27.38 -0.80
CA ASP A 254 1.52 28.39 0.22
C ASP A 254 1.95 27.91 1.61
N VAL A 255 1.61 26.65 1.97
CA VAL A 255 2.03 26.03 3.23
C VAL A 255 3.56 25.94 3.31
N LYS A 256 4.23 25.51 2.23
CA LYS A 256 5.70 25.42 2.19
C LYS A 256 6.37 26.78 2.31
N ALA A 257 5.84 27.80 1.63
CA ALA A 257 6.34 29.17 1.71
C ALA A 257 6.18 29.76 3.12
N GLN A 258 5.03 29.56 3.76
CA GLN A 258 4.79 30.02 5.13
C GLN A 258 5.73 29.34 6.13
N ARG A 259 5.98 28.03 6.00
CA ARG A 259 6.94 27.31 6.84
C ARG A 259 8.36 27.87 6.70
N GLN A 260 8.81 28.11 5.46
CA GLN A 260 10.14 28.69 5.21
C GLN A 260 10.27 30.10 5.80
N GLY A 261 9.23 30.93 5.67
CA GLY A 261 9.19 32.27 6.27
C GLY A 261 9.32 32.24 7.79
N THR A 262 8.60 31.35 8.49
CA THR A 262 8.68 31.20 9.95
C THR A 262 10.06 30.73 10.41
N GLN A 263 10.68 29.79 9.68
CA GLN A 263 12.04 29.35 10.03
C GLN A 263 13.09 30.44 9.79
N HIS A 264 12.94 31.24 8.74
CA HIS A 264 13.84 32.36 8.48
C HIS A 264 13.75 33.44 9.56
N SER A 265 12.53 33.81 9.98
CA SER A 265 12.31 34.76 11.08
C SER A 265 12.96 34.29 12.38
N HIS A 266 12.79 33.01 12.74
CA HIS A 266 13.38 32.44 13.95
C HIS A 266 14.92 32.41 13.89
N LEU A 267 15.50 32.19 12.70
CA LEU A 267 16.97 32.24 12.53
C LEU A 267 17.51 33.66 12.64
N MET A 268 16.76 34.67 12.20
CA MET A 268 17.13 36.08 12.33
C MET A 268 17.08 36.55 13.78
N ASP A 269 16.06 36.15 14.55
CA ASP A 269 15.97 36.47 15.98
C ASP A 269 17.14 35.88 16.79
N ILE A 270 17.60 34.66 16.46
CA ILE A 270 18.76 34.05 17.12
C ILE A 270 20.06 34.80 16.81
N LYS A 271 20.19 35.40 15.62
CA LYS A 271 21.39 36.18 15.24
C LYS A 271 21.40 37.60 15.78
N ALA A 272 20.26 38.11 16.27
CA ALA A 272 20.12 39.46 16.81
C ALA A 272 20.36 39.54 18.32
N ILE A 273 20.65 38.40 18.98
CA ILE A 273 20.99 38.24 20.40
C ILE A 273 22.48 37.92 20.50
#